data_AF-A0A4R5DWI0-F1
#
_entry.id   AF-A0A4R5DWI0-F1
#
_cell.length_a   1.000
_cell.length_b   1.000
_cell.length_c   1.000
_cell.angle_alpha   90.00
_cell.angle_beta   90.00
_cell.angle_gamma   90.00
#
_symmetry.space_group_name_H-M   'P 1'
#
loop_
_entity.id
_entity.type
_entity.pdbx_description
1 polymer ?
#
loop_
_entity_poly.entity_id
_entity_poly.type
_entity_poly.pdbx_seq_one_letter_code
_entity_poly.pdbx_strand_id
1 'polypeptide(L)'
;MGMGKKQQAVRLYRGQIPSPGRPTVAWRQDRVRFWQAIARGASSEDAAVEIGVSPAVGTRWFRQAGGVGPCLAPTVSGRYLSFAEREEIALCRAQKLGVREIA
;
A
#
# COMPACT_ATOMS: atom_id res chain seq x y z
N MET A 1 11.22 -34.73 5.80
CA MET A 1 11.25 -33.26 5.87
C MET A 1 10.13 -32.80 6.81
N GLY A 2 10.44 -32.58 8.09
CA GLY A 2 9.46 -32.18 9.09
C GLY A 2 9.08 -30.71 8.95
N MET A 3 7.81 -30.40 9.20
CA MET A 3 7.29 -29.04 9.16
C MET A 3 7.95 -28.20 10.27
N GLY A 4 8.54 -27.05 9.94
CA GLY A 4 9.26 -26.24 10.93
C GLY A 4 8.31 -25.66 12.00
N LYS A 5 8.83 -25.39 13.21
CA LYS A 5 8.04 -24.84 14.34
C LYS A 5 7.20 -23.61 13.95
N LYS A 6 7.74 -22.72 13.11
CA LYS A 6 7.02 -21.55 12.56
C LYS A 6 5.83 -21.97 11.67
N GLN A 7 5.99 -22.98 10.82
CA GLN A 7 4.91 -23.46 9.96
C GLN A 7 3.80 -24.16 10.76
N GLN A 8 4.15 -24.87 11.84
CA GLN A 8 3.17 -25.44 12.77
C GLN A 8 2.35 -24.34 13.48
N ALA A 9 3.01 -23.30 13.98
CA ALA A 9 2.33 -22.15 14.59
C ALA A 9 1.38 -21.47 13.59
N VAL A 10 1.86 -21.21 12.35
CA VAL A 10 1.04 -20.61 11.27
C VAL A 10 -0.22 -21.42 10.97
N ARG A 11 -0.11 -22.76 10.99
CA ARG A 11 -1.26 -23.65 10.74
C ARG A 11 -2.35 -23.53 11.79
N LEU A 12 -2.00 -23.33 13.06
CA LEU A 12 -2.98 -23.27 14.15
C LEU A 12 -3.98 -22.13 13.97
N TYR A 13 -3.58 -21.01 13.35
CA TYR A 13 -4.45 -19.86 13.11
C TYR A 13 -4.86 -19.67 11.64
N ARG A 14 -4.44 -20.56 10.74
CA ARG A 14 -4.74 -20.45 9.30
C ARG A 14 -6.24 -20.67 9.07
N GLY A 15 -6.93 -19.67 8.54
CA GLY A 15 -8.38 -19.68 8.32
C GLY A 15 -9.21 -18.99 9.41
N GLN A 16 -8.61 -18.72 10.58
CA GLN A 16 -9.28 -17.94 11.65
C GLN A 16 -9.24 -16.43 11.35
N ILE A 17 -8.18 -15.97 10.68
CA ILE A 17 -8.00 -14.58 10.25
C ILE A 17 -7.69 -14.59 8.74
N PRO A 18 -8.40 -13.80 7.92
CA PRO A 18 -8.00 -13.59 6.53
C PRO A 18 -6.56 -13.08 6.52
N SER A 19 -5.65 -13.81 5.87
CA SER A 19 -4.30 -13.27 5.65
C SER A 19 -4.45 -11.96 4.88
N PRO A 20 -3.82 -10.85 5.31
CA PRO A 20 -3.94 -9.55 4.63
C PRO A 20 -3.49 -9.53 3.16
N GLY A 21 -3.00 -10.67 2.64
CA GLY A 21 -2.42 -10.77 1.32
C GLY A 21 -1.10 -10.03 1.21
N ARG A 22 -0.52 -10.03 0.01
CA ARG A 22 0.63 -9.17 -0.29
C ARG A 22 0.15 -7.72 -0.34
N PRO A 23 0.78 -6.78 0.38
CA PRO A 23 0.49 -5.36 0.23
C PRO A 23 0.57 -4.96 -1.24
N THR A 24 -0.43 -4.22 -1.73
CA THR A 24 -0.42 -3.73 -3.11
C THR A 24 0.65 -2.67 -3.26
N VAL A 25 1.36 -2.68 -4.38
CA VAL A 25 2.35 -1.64 -4.72
C VAL A 25 1.69 -0.26 -4.92
N ALA A 26 0.39 -0.23 -5.23
CA ALA A 26 -0.41 0.98 -5.30
C ALA A 26 -0.78 1.46 -3.89
N TRP A 27 0.02 2.33 -3.29
CA TRP A 27 -0.28 2.84 -1.96
C TRP A 27 -1.48 3.79 -2.01
N ARG A 28 -2.16 3.93 -0.86
CA ARG A 28 -3.35 4.80 -0.76
C ARG A 28 -3.02 6.24 -1.15
N GLN A 29 -1.87 6.75 -0.71
CA GLN A 29 -1.43 8.11 -1.03
C GLN A 29 -1.25 8.32 -2.54
N ASP A 30 -0.65 7.35 -3.25
CA ASP A 30 -0.48 7.42 -4.71
C ASP A 30 -1.84 7.53 -5.41
N ARG A 31 -2.81 6.72 -4.98
CA ARG A 31 -4.18 6.77 -5.53
C ARG A 31 -4.87 8.11 -5.25
N VAL A 32 -4.70 8.66 -4.05
CA VAL A 32 -5.27 9.98 -3.72
C VAL A 32 -4.67 11.06 -4.63
N ARG A 33 -3.33 11.10 -4.76
CA ARG A 33 -2.64 12.06 -5.62
C ARG A 33 -3.03 11.90 -7.09
N PHE A 34 -3.12 10.66 -7.58
CA PHE A 34 -3.60 10.35 -8.93
C PHE A 34 -4.97 11.00 -9.21
N TRP A 35 -5.96 10.76 -8.33
CA TRP A 35 -7.31 11.29 -8.54
C TRP A 35 -7.39 12.80 -8.32
N GLN A 36 -6.53 13.39 -7.49
CA GLN A 36 -6.38 14.85 -7.41
C GLN A 36 -5.86 15.46 -8.72
N ALA A 37 -4.91 14.80 -9.39
CA ALA A 37 -4.43 15.24 -10.70
C ALA A 37 -5.53 15.13 -11.78
N ILE A 38 -6.26 14.01 -11.83
CA ILE A 38 -7.43 13.85 -12.71
C ILE A 38 -8.47 14.93 -12.44
N ALA A 39 -8.77 15.23 -11.18
CA ALA A 39 -9.74 16.27 -10.82
C ALA A 39 -9.32 17.68 -11.25
N ARG A 40 -8.01 17.92 -11.41
CA ARG A 40 -7.47 19.16 -12.01
C ARG A 40 -7.50 19.17 -13.54
N GLY A 41 -7.99 18.10 -14.17
CA GLY A 41 -8.12 17.98 -15.63
C GLY A 41 -6.97 17.23 -16.31
N ALA A 42 -6.05 16.60 -15.57
CA ALA A 42 -4.99 15.80 -16.18
C ALA A 42 -5.54 14.53 -16.85
N SER A 43 -4.89 14.07 -17.92
CA SER A 43 -5.16 12.75 -18.49
C SER A 43 -4.70 11.64 -17.53
N SER A 44 -5.19 10.41 -17.71
CA SER A 44 -4.75 9.29 -16.87
C SER A 44 -3.27 8.95 -17.00
N GLU A 45 -2.66 9.29 -18.12
CA GLU A 45 -1.23 9.07 -18.35
C GLU A 45 -0.42 10.16 -17.67
N ASP A 46 -0.78 11.43 -17.87
CA ASP A 46 -0.11 12.57 -17.23
C ASP A 46 -0.23 12.52 -15.70
N ALA A 47 -1.42 12.19 -15.19
CA ALA A 47 -1.64 12.02 -13.77
C ALA A 47 -0.76 10.92 -13.15
N ALA A 48 -0.46 9.85 -13.91
CA ALA A 48 0.43 8.80 -13.45
C ALA A 48 1.90 9.23 -13.47
N VAL A 49 2.33 9.88 -14.54
CA VAL A 49 3.69 10.44 -14.65
C VAL A 49 3.96 11.44 -13.53
N GLU A 50 3.00 12.32 -13.25
CA GLU A 50 3.09 13.33 -12.18
C GLU A 50 3.40 12.72 -10.81
N ILE A 51 2.78 11.58 -10.50
CA ILE A 51 2.97 10.89 -9.21
C ILE A 51 4.10 9.84 -9.24
N GLY A 52 4.89 9.78 -10.31
CA GLY A 52 5.99 8.83 -10.46
C GLY A 52 5.56 7.38 -10.69
N VAL A 53 4.34 7.17 -11.20
CA VAL A 53 3.78 5.87 -11.54
C VAL A 53 3.79 5.66 -13.05
N SER A 54 4.03 4.42 -13.50
CA SER A 54 3.97 4.07 -14.91
C SER A 54 2.63 4.50 -15.56
N PRO A 55 2.64 5.11 -16.77
CA PRO A 55 1.41 5.51 -17.48
C PRO A 55 0.41 4.36 -17.62
N ALA A 56 0.89 3.16 -17.95
CA ALA A 56 0.06 1.96 -18.07
C ALA A 56 -0.66 1.58 -16.76
N VAL A 57 -0.07 1.88 -15.60
CA VAL A 57 -0.70 1.68 -14.29
C VAL A 57 -1.78 2.73 -14.05
N GLY A 58 -1.54 3.99 -14.42
CA GLY A 58 -2.53 5.07 -14.38
C GLY A 58 -3.78 4.75 -15.20
N THR A 59 -3.59 4.39 -16.47
CA THR A 59 -4.68 3.97 -17.36
C THR A 59 -5.46 2.80 -16.77
N ARG A 60 -4.77 1.83 -16.15
CA ARG A 60 -5.42 0.71 -15.47
C ARG A 60 -6.23 1.15 -14.25
N TRP A 61 -5.72 2.04 -13.41
CA TRP A 61 -6.46 2.57 -12.27
C TRP A 61 -7.72 3.31 -12.70
N PHE A 62 -7.62 4.15 -13.72
CA PHE A 62 -8.75 4.89 -14.27
C PHE A 62 -9.85 3.93 -14.77
N ARG A 63 -9.46 2.92 -15.58
CA ARG A 63 -10.39 1.89 -16.08
C ARG A 63 -11.01 1.06 -14.96
N GLN A 64 -10.22 0.64 -13.97
CA GLN A 64 -10.72 -0.14 -12.82
C GLN A 64 -11.74 0.61 -11.98
N ALA A 65 -11.66 1.94 -11.92
CA ALA A 65 -12.60 2.79 -11.21
C ALA A 65 -13.80 3.23 -12.07
N GLY A 66 -13.87 2.83 -13.34
CA GLY A 66 -14.94 3.26 -14.26
C GLY A 66 -14.88 4.76 -14.61
N GLY A 67 -13.70 5.38 -14.50
CA GLY A 67 -13.48 6.80 -14.78
C GLY A 67 -13.92 7.77 -13.68
N VAL A 68 -14.50 7.28 -12.58
CA VAL A 68 -14.88 8.10 -11.42
C VAL A 68 -13.96 7.80 -10.25
N GLY A 69 -13.33 8.84 -9.71
CA GLY A 69 -12.42 8.69 -8.59
C GLY A 69 -13.16 8.21 -7.33
N PRO A 70 -12.71 7.14 -6.66
CA PRO A 70 -13.23 6.80 -5.35
C PRO A 70 -12.89 7.92 -4.36
N CYS A 71 -13.83 8.32 -3.51
CA CYS A 71 -13.63 9.32 -2.45
C CYS A 71 -12.67 8.80 -1.36
N LEU A 72 -11.39 8.71 -1.70
CA LEU A 72 -10.35 8.22 -0.82
C LEU A 72 -9.95 9.31 0.16
N ALA A 73 -10.04 9.02 1.46
CA ALA A 73 -9.42 9.85 2.48
C ALA A 73 -7.90 9.94 2.22
N PRO A 74 -7.29 11.14 2.35
CA PRO A 74 -5.87 11.36 2.05
C PRO A 74 -4.94 10.63 3.02
N THR A 75 -5.41 10.38 4.24
CA THR A 75 -4.68 9.67 5.29
C THR A 75 -5.33 8.32 5.59
N VAL A 76 -4.50 7.40 6.06
CA VAL A 76 -4.99 6.16 6.70
C VAL A 76 -5.45 6.49 8.12
N SER A 77 -6.44 5.74 8.64
CA SER A 77 -6.83 5.90 10.04
C SER A 77 -5.68 5.48 10.96
N GLY A 78 -5.59 6.04 12.17
CA GLY A 78 -4.51 5.74 13.13
C GLY A 78 -4.39 4.27 13.57
N ARG A 79 -5.27 3.38 13.07
CA ARG A 79 -5.13 1.92 13.20
C ARG A 79 -4.11 1.33 12.22
N TYR A 80 -3.73 2.04 11.17
CA TYR A 80 -2.87 1.55 10.09
C TYR A 80 -1.71 2.50 9.83
N LEU A 81 -0.56 1.92 9.50
CA LEU A 81 0.62 2.66 9.06
C LEU A 81 0.49 3.08 7.60
N SER A 82 0.83 4.35 7.33
CA SER A 82 1.08 4.94 6.03
C SER A 82 2.31 4.32 5.36
N PHE A 83 2.52 4.64 4.08
CA PHE A 83 3.69 4.14 3.36
C PHE A 83 5.01 4.67 3.96
N ALA A 84 5.08 5.97 4.22
CA ALA A 84 6.26 6.60 4.83
C ALA A 84 6.63 5.96 6.18
N GLU A 85 5.65 5.74 7.07
CA GLU A 85 5.91 5.07 8.35
C GLU A 85 6.42 3.63 8.16
N ARG A 86 5.94 2.92 7.12
CA ARG A 86 6.44 1.58 6.81
C ARG A 86 7.88 1.61 6.29
N GLU A 87 8.23 2.60 5.48
CA GLU A 87 9.61 2.80 5.02
C GLU A 87 10.54 3.13 6.18
N GLU A 88 10.12 4.03 7.07
CA GLU A 88 10.88 4.39 8.27
C GLU A 88 11.16 3.16 9.16
N ILE A 89 10.12 2.37 9.46
CA ILE A 89 10.28 1.11 10.20
C ILE A 89 11.21 0.13 9.47
N ALA A 90 11.15 0.08 8.13
CA ALA A 90 12.02 -0.78 7.34
C ALA A 90 13.49 -0.34 7.43
N LEU A 91 13.76 0.97 7.40
CA LEU A 91 15.09 1.55 7.60
C LEU A 91 15.61 1.27 9.00
N CYS A 92 14.81 1.48 10.04
CA CYS A 92 15.18 1.17 11.43
C CYS A 92 15.52 -0.32 11.61
N ARG A 93 14.76 -1.21 10.97
CA ARG A 93 15.07 -2.65 10.95
C ARG A 93 16.36 -2.97 10.22
N ALA A 94 16.64 -2.31 9.09
CA ALA A 94 17.91 -2.48 8.38
C ALA A 94 19.10 -2.04 9.24
N GLN A 95 18.90 -1.04 10.09
CA GLN A 95 19.86 -0.57 11.10
C GLN A 95 19.93 -1.44 12.36
N LYS A 96 19.11 -2.51 12.44
CA LYS A 96 19.02 -3.45 13.57
C LYS A 96 18.52 -2.83 14.88
N LEU A 97 17.72 -1.77 14.80
CA LEU A 97 17.04 -1.20 15.97
C LEU A 97 15.98 -2.16 16.51
N GLY A 98 15.86 -2.21 17.84
CA GLY A 98 14.88 -3.00 18.56
C GLY A 98 13.47 -2.41 18.49
N VAL A 99 12.45 -3.23 18.78
CA VAL A 99 11.03 -2.80 18.69
C VAL A 99 10.72 -1.60 19.58
N ARG A 100 11.34 -1.49 20.76
CA ARG A 100 11.15 -0.36 21.68
C ARG A 100 11.78 0.94 21.19
N GLU A 101 12.81 0.86 20.36
CA GLU A 101 13.48 2.03 19.78
C GLU A 101 12.71 2.57 18.57
N ILE A 102 11.87 1.73 17.96
CA ILE A 102 11.01 2.07 16.81
C ILE A 102 9.65 2.62 17.26
N ALA A 103 9.22 2.31 18.48
CA ALA A 103 7.86 2.56 19.00
C ALA A 103 7.69 3.96 19.59
#